data_AF-A0A811QLH8-F1
#
_entry.id   AF-A0A811QLH8-F1
#
_cell.length_a   1.000
_cell.length_b   1.000
_cell.length_c   1.000
_cell.angle_alpha   90.00
_cell.angle_beta   90.00
_cell.angle_gamma   90.00
#
_symmetry.space_group_name_H-M   'P 1'
#
loop_
_entity.id
_entity.type
_entity.pdbx_description
1 polymer ?
#
loop_
_entity_poly.entity_id
_entity_poly.type
_entity_poly.pdbx_seq_one_letter_code
_entity_poly.pdbx_strand_id
1 'polypeptide(L)'
;MDLFAAITAHGLVPNVVTYRLMMENLIQEGLLDEFDNLFLSMEKSGCTPNSYMLNGIVRSLLGGGEIMRAGAYLSKIDEMNFSLEASTTSLLISLFSREEYKNHAKSLPEKYHFL
;
A
#
# COMPACT_ATOMS: atom_id res chain seq x y z
N MET A 1 -11.14 5.72 -14.00
CA MET A 1 -10.03 4.99 -14.68
C MET A 1 -9.62 5.56 -16.04
N ASP A 2 -10.41 6.41 -16.70
CA ASP A 2 -10.14 6.87 -18.07
C ASP A 2 -8.78 7.56 -18.28
N LEU A 3 -8.29 8.30 -17.28
CA LEU A 3 -6.97 8.94 -17.36
C LEU A 3 -5.83 7.92 -17.45
N PHE A 4 -5.91 6.82 -16.69
CA PHE A 4 -4.88 5.78 -16.73
C PHE A 4 -4.88 5.02 -18.06
N ALA A 5 -6.07 4.71 -18.58
CA ALA A 5 -6.21 4.11 -19.90
C ALA A 5 -5.70 5.04 -21.02
N ALA A 6 -5.86 6.35 -20.87
CA ALA A 6 -5.36 7.32 -21.84
C ALA A 6 -3.81 7.34 -21.91
N ILE A 7 -3.11 7.16 -20.78
CA ILE A 7 -1.64 7.13 -20.73
C ILE A 7 -1.13 6.03 -21.68
N THR A 8 -1.64 4.80 -21.52
CA THR A 8 -1.20 3.66 -22.35
C THR A 8 -1.68 3.78 -23.80
N ALA A 9 -2.90 4.30 -24.03
CA ALA A 9 -3.44 4.52 -25.38
C ALA A 9 -2.59 5.51 -26.22
N HIS A 10 -1.90 6.45 -25.56
CA HIS A 10 -0.99 7.39 -26.22
C HIS A 10 0.47 6.88 -26.28
N GLY A 11 0.71 5.60 -25.95
CA GLY A 11 2.04 5.01 -25.95
C GLY A 11 2.96 5.47 -24.82
N LEU A 12 2.41 6.14 -23.79
CA LEU A 12 3.16 6.52 -22.61
C LEU A 12 3.22 5.35 -21.62
N VAL A 13 4.34 5.25 -20.91
CA VAL A 13 4.56 4.19 -19.92
C VAL A 13 4.27 4.75 -18.52
N PRO A 14 3.28 4.22 -17.79
CA PRO A 14 3.06 4.59 -16.39
C PRO A 14 4.32 4.34 -15.56
N ASN A 15 4.66 5.31 -14.71
CA ASN A 15 5.78 5.19 -13.78
C ASN A 15 5.30 4.94 -12.35
N VAL A 16 6.24 4.78 -11.42
CA VAL A 16 5.96 4.52 -10.00
C VAL A 16 5.02 5.55 -9.37
N VAL A 17 5.10 6.83 -9.79
CA VAL A 17 4.22 7.89 -9.29
C VAL A 17 2.80 7.72 -9.84
N THR A 18 2.67 7.42 -11.14
CA THR A 18 1.38 7.14 -11.77
C THR A 18 0.68 5.97 -11.10
N TYR A 19 1.38 4.85 -10.92
CA TYR A 19 0.83 3.67 -10.27
C TYR A 19 0.42 3.94 -8.82
N ARG A 20 1.27 4.63 -8.04
CA ARG A 20 0.95 5.02 -6.67
C ARG A 20 -0.36 5.80 -6.58
N LEU A 21 -0.52 6.85 -7.38
CA LEU A 21 -1.72 7.70 -7.33
C LEU A 21 -3.00 6.91 -7.67
N MET A 22 -2.92 6.06 -8.69
CA MET A 22 -4.05 5.20 -9.07
C MET A 22 -4.40 4.20 -7.97
N MET A 23 -3.40 3.58 -7.34
CA MET A 23 -3.62 2.64 -6.24
C MET A 23 -4.23 3.32 -5.01
N GLU A 24 -3.73 4.50 -4.62
CA GLU A 24 -4.28 5.25 -3.49
C GLU A 24 -5.75 5.63 -3.76
N ASN A 25 -6.10 6.01 -4.98
CA ASN A 25 -7.49 6.27 -5.38
C ASN A 25 -8.36 4.99 -5.37
N LEU A 26 -7.88 3.86 -5.87
CA LEU A 26 -8.62 2.59 -5.83
C LEU A 26 -8.90 2.13 -4.39
N ILE A 27 -7.94 2.30 -3.48
CA ILE A 27 -8.13 2.01 -2.05
C ILE A 27 -9.23 2.91 -1.47
N GLN A 28 -9.22 4.21 -1.79
CA GLN A 28 -10.25 5.14 -1.33
C GLN A 28 -11.65 4.82 -1.87
N GLU A 29 -11.73 4.27 -3.08
CA GLU A 29 -13.00 3.84 -3.71
C GLU A 29 -13.45 2.45 -3.25
N GLY A 30 -12.64 1.74 -2.43
CA GLY A 30 -12.94 0.37 -1.98
C GLY A 30 -12.73 -0.70 -3.06
N LEU A 31 -12.10 -0.34 -4.17
CA LEU A 31 -11.84 -1.18 -5.35
C LEU A 31 -10.54 -1.97 -5.16
N LEU A 32 -10.55 -2.86 -4.16
CA LEU A 32 -9.34 -3.53 -3.68
C LEU A 32 -8.84 -4.63 -4.63
N ASP A 33 -9.75 -5.30 -5.34
CA ASP A 33 -9.38 -6.29 -6.35
C ASP A 33 -8.72 -5.62 -7.55
N GLU A 34 -9.21 -4.45 -7.99
CA GLU A 34 -8.55 -3.65 -9.02
C GLU A 34 -7.19 -3.14 -8.55
N PHE A 35 -7.06 -2.73 -7.29
CA PHE A 35 -5.79 -2.35 -6.67
C PHE A 35 -4.77 -3.49 -6.72
N ASP A 36 -5.15 -4.69 -6.29
CA ASP A 36 -4.29 -5.88 -6.26
C ASP A 36 -3.83 -6.24 -7.70
N ASN A 37 -4.76 -6.20 -8.66
CA ASN A 37 -4.45 -6.42 -10.08
C ASN A 37 -3.51 -5.36 -10.66
N LEU A 38 -3.70 -4.09 -10.30
CA LEU A 38 -2.87 -2.99 -10.77
C LEU A 38 -1.44 -3.11 -10.24
N PHE A 39 -1.26 -3.54 -8.99
CA PHE A 39 0.05 -3.76 -8.40
C PHE A 39 0.80 -4.90 -9.10
N LEU A 40 0.12 -6.02 -9.37
CA LEU A 40 0.68 -7.11 -10.17
C LEU A 40 1.07 -6.66 -11.59
N SER A 41 0.26 -5.80 -12.22
CA SER A 41 0.58 -5.24 -13.53
C SER A 41 1.84 -4.37 -13.51
N MET A 42 2.01 -3.55 -12.47
CA MET A 42 3.19 -2.71 -12.28
C MET A 42 4.47 -3.56 -12.18
N GLU A 43 4.42 -4.64 -11.40
CA GLU A 43 5.57 -5.54 -11.26
C GLU A 43 5.90 -6.24 -12.59
N LYS A 44 4.88 -6.72 -13.31
CA LYS A 44 5.04 -7.33 -14.64
C LYS A 44 5.59 -6.36 -15.67
N SER A 45 5.31 -5.07 -15.55
CA SER A 45 5.87 -4.05 -16.44
C SER A 45 7.32 -3.68 -16.11
N GLY A 46 7.94 -4.31 -15.10
CA GLY A 46 9.29 -3.99 -14.64
C GLY A 46 9.38 -2.65 -13.89
N CYS A 47 8.25 -2.07 -13.48
CA CYS A 47 8.24 -0.86 -12.68
C CYS A 47 8.38 -1.25 -11.21
N THR A 48 9.57 -1.06 -10.65
CA THR A 48 9.85 -1.44 -9.26
C THR A 48 9.25 -0.43 -8.28
N PRO A 49 8.52 -0.87 -7.23
CA PRO A 49 8.03 0.04 -6.20
C PRO A 49 9.19 0.62 -5.40
N ASN A 50 9.02 1.85 -4.91
CA ASN A 50 9.98 2.50 -4.03
C ASN A 50 9.42 2.62 -2.60
N SER A 51 10.30 2.96 -1.64
CA SER A 51 9.94 3.11 -0.24
C SER A 51 8.74 4.06 -0.03
N TYR A 52 8.74 5.20 -0.72
CA TYR A 52 7.69 6.21 -0.60
C TYR A 52 6.32 5.67 -1.04
N MET A 53 6.27 4.92 -2.15
CA MET A 53 5.04 4.30 -2.63
C MET A 53 4.50 3.25 -1.65
N LEU A 54 5.35 2.34 -1.18
CA LEU A 54 4.90 1.29 -0.25
C LEU A 54 4.43 1.89 1.09
N ASN A 55 5.13 2.90 1.61
CA ASN A 55 4.68 3.64 2.81
C ASN A 55 3.34 4.37 2.59
N GLY A 56 3.11 4.95 1.41
CA GLY A 56 1.84 5.56 1.03
C GLY A 56 0.68 4.55 0.96
N ILE A 57 0.92 3.39 0.34
CA ILE A 57 -0.05 2.30 0.25
C ILE A 57 -0.40 1.76 1.63
N VAL A 58 0.58 1.49 2.49
CA VAL A 58 0.35 1.03 3.86
C VAL A 58 -0.54 2.02 4.60
N ARG A 59 -0.23 3.32 4.56
CA ARG A 59 -1.07 4.35 5.21
C ARG A 59 -2.49 4.38 4.68
N SER A 60 -2.66 4.25 3.36
CA SER A 60 -3.99 4.26 2.72
C SER A 60 -4.82 3.05 3.11
N LEU A 61 -4.23 1.84 3.09
CA LEU A 61 -4.89 0.60 3.52
C LEU A 61 -5.27 0.63 4.99
N LEU A 62 -4.37 1.11 5.87
CA LEU A 62 -4.66 1.28 7.29
C LEU A 62 -5.81 2.28 7.52
N GLY A 63 -5.83 3.38 6.78
CA GLY A 63 -6.92 4.35 6.83
C GLY A 63 -8.27 3.79 6.36
N GLY A 64 -8.25 2.82 5.45
CA GLY A 64 -9.43 2.07 4.99
C GLY A 64 -9.81 0.86 5.84
N GLY A 65 -9.07 0.54 6.91
CA GLY A 65 -9.31 -0.64 7.75
C GLY A 65 -8.82 -1.97 7.15
N GLU A 66 -8.10 -1.93 6.03
CA GLU A 66 -7.59 -3.11 5.31
C GLU A 66 -6.32 -3.68 5.95
N ILE A 67 -6.42 -4.14 7.20
CA ILE A 67 -5.28 -4.52 8.03
C ILE A 67 -4.47 -5.68 7.45
N MET A 68 -5.13 -6.70 6.90
CA MET A 68 -4.43 -7.85 6.31
C MET A 68 -3.58 -7.45 5.10
N ARG A 69 -4.14 -6.62 4.20
CA ARG A 69 -3.39 -6.09 3.07
C ARG A 69 -2.26 -5.18 3.53
N ALA A 70 -2.52 -4.28 4.48
CA ALA A 70 -1.47 -3.44 5.06
C ALA A 70 -0.30 -4.29 5.60
N GLY A 71 -0.59 -5.41 6.27
CA GLY A 71 0.41 -6.38 6.71
C GLY A 71 1.26 -6.96 5.58
N ALA A 72 0.65 -7.34 4.46
CA ALA A 72 1.38 -7.83 3.28
C ALA A 72 2.34 -6.77 2.71
N TYR A 73 1.90 -5.50 2.66
CA TYR A 73 2.76 -4.40 2.20
C TYR A 73 3.85 -4.02 3.21
N LEU A 74 3.62 -4.21 4.52
CA LEU A 74 4.68 -4.11 5.54
C LEU A 74 5.76 -5.18 5.35
N SER A 75 5.38 -6.44 5.08
CA SER A 75 6.35 -7.50 4.73
C SER A 75 7.17 -7.10 3.51
N LYS A 76 6.53 -6.52 2.49
CA LYS A 76 7.23 -6.10 1.27
C LYS A 76 8.24 -4.96 1.51
N ILE A 77 7.93 -4.03 2.41
CA ILE A 77 8.88 -3.00 2.85
C ILE A 77 10.11 -3.66 3.49
N ASP A 78 9.90 -4.64 4.37
CA ASP A 78 11.00 -5.37 5.02
C ASP A 78 11.83 -6.20 4.03
N GLU A 79 11.19 -6.93 3.12
CA GLU A 79 11.84 -7.71 2.06
C GLU A 79 12.72 -6.84 1.16
N MET A 80 12.29 -5.61 0.87
CA MET A 80 13.03 -4.65 0.06
C MET A 80 14.05 -3.82 0.87
N ASN A 81 14.23 -4.12 2.16
CA ASN A 81 15.10 -3.39 3.09
C ASN A 81 14.79 -1.89 3.15
N PHE A 82 13.51 -1.52 3.00
CA PHE A 82 13.07 -0.15 3.17
C PHE A 82 12.67 0.12 4.63
N SER A 83 12.81 1.37 5.04
CA SER A 83 12.36 1.83 6.36
C SER A 83 10.94 2.36 6.30
N LEU A 84 10.20 2.21 7.40
CA LEU A 84 8.95 2.94 7.58
C LEU A 84 9.21 4.43 7.76
N GLU A 85 8.37 5.23 7.11
CA GLU A 85 8.31 6.66 7.36
C GLU A 85 7.74 6.93 8.76
N ALA A 86 8.18 8.02 9.39
CA ALA A 86 7.68 8.43 10.71
C ALA A 86 6.14 8.55 10.73
N SER A 87 5.55 9.02 9.63
CA SER A 87 4.09 9.12 9.48
C SER A 87 3.40 7.75 9.45
N THR A 88 4.00 6.75 8.80
CA THR A 88 3.50 5.38 8.77
C THR A 88 3.58 4.74 10.15
N THR A 89 4.72 4.86 10.83
CA THR A 89 4.91 4.36 12.19
C THR A 89 3.94 5.00 13.18
N SER A 90 3.75 6.33 13.10
CA SER A 90 2.81 7.05 13.95
C SER A 90 1.37 6.57 13.76
N LEU A 91 0.96 6.35 12.50
CA LEU A 91 -0.37 5.83 12.19
C LEU A 91 -0.58 4.43 12.78
N LEU A 92 0.38 3.53 12.57
CA LEU A 92 0.36 2.18 13.13
C LEU A 92 0.18 2.20 14.66
N ILE A 93 1.03 2.93 15.38
CA ILE A 93 0.91 3.06 16.85
C ILE A 93 -0.48 3.59 17.23
N SER A 94 -0.96 4.63 16.54
CA SER A 94 -2.25 5.27 16.87
C SER A 94 -3.47 4.36 16.66
N LEU A 95 -3.40 3.44 15.69
CA LEU A 95 -4.47 2.50 15.38
C LEU A 95 -4.47 1.34 16.36
N PHE A 96 -3.32 0.69 16.58
CA PHE A 96 -3.22 -0.51 17.42
C PHE A 96 -3.22 -0.22 18.93
N SER A 97 -3.04 1.04 19.33
CA SER A 97 -3.35 1.48 20.70
C SER A 97 -4.84 1.37 21.06
N ARG A 98 -5.73 1.30 20.06
CA ARG A 98 -7.18 1.21 20.27
C ARG A 98 -7.60 -0.25 20.44
N GLU A 99 -8.42 -0.53 21.47
CA GLU A 99 -8.90 -1.89 21.79
C GLU A 99 -9.51 -2.64 20.58
N GLU A 100 -10.23 -1.91 19.73
CA GLU A 100 -10.86 -2.45 18.52
C GLU A 100 -9.84 -3.11 17.56
N TYR A 101 -8.63 -2.56 17.46
CA TYR A 101 -7.60 -3.03 16.53
C TYR A 101 -6.55 -3.94 17.16
N LYS A 102 -6.48 -4.04 18.49
CA LYS A 102 -5.51 -4.91 19.19
C LYS A 102 -5.58 -6.38 18.75
N ASN A 103 -6.79 -6.88 18.53
CA ASN A 103 -6.98 -8.26 18.06
C ASN A 103 -6.53 -8.46 16.60
N HIS A 104 -6.51 -7.39 15.80
CA HIS A 104 -6.05 -7.40 14.41
C HIS A 104 -4.52 -7.28 14.29
N ALA A 105 -3.80 -6.95 15.36
CA ALA A 105 -2.33 -6.84 15.34
C ALA A 105 -1.66 -8.15 14.88
N LYS A 106 -2.28 -9.30 15.17
CA LYS A 106 -1.80 -10.63 14.73
C LYS A 106 -1.77 -10.81 13.20
N SER A 107 -2.52 -9.99 12.46
CA SER A 107 -2.51 -9.98 10.99
C SER A 107 -1.32 -9.22 10.41
N LEU A 108 -0.58 -8.45 11.22
CA LEU A 108 0.66 -7.81 10.80
C LEU A 108 1.84 -8.79 10.90
N PRO A 109 2.98 -8.49 10.25
CA PRO A 109 4.22 -9.24 10.48
C PRO A 109 4.68 -9.15 11.94
N GLU A 110 5.33 -10.20 12.46
CA GLU A 110 5.71 -10.34 13.88
C GLU A 110 6.51 -9.14 14.42
N LYS A 111 7.36 -8.54 13.57
CA LYS A 111 8.13 -7.32 13.87
C LYS A 111 7.27 -6.16 14.37
N TYR A 112 6.00 -6.13 14.01
CA TYR A 112 5.05 -5.04 14.32
C TYR A 112 4.06 -5.40 15.43
N HIS A 113 4.15 -6.59 16.05
CA HIS A 113 3.24 -6.99 17.14
C HIS A 113 3.50 -6.27 18.46
N PHE A 114 4.61 -5.53 18.57
CA PHE A 114 4.99 -4.78 19.78
C PHE A 114 4.43 -3.35 19.83
N LEU A 115 3.61 -2.98 18.83
CA LEU A 115 3.00 -1.66 18.68
C LEU A 115 1.79 -1.44 19.61
#